data_AF-A0A0V0TCY0-F1
#
_entry.id   AF-A0A0V0TCY0-F1
#
_cell.length_a   1.000
_cell.length_b   1.000
_cell.length_c   1.000
_cell.angle_alpha   90.00
_cell.angle_beta   90.00
_cell.angle_gamma   90.00
#
_symmetry.space_group_name_H-M   'P 1'
#
loop_
_entity.id
_entity.type
_entity.pdbx_description
1 polymer ?
#
loop_
_entity_poly.entity_id
_entity_poly.type
_entity_poly.pdbx_seq_one_letter_code
_entity_poly.pdbx_strand_id
1 'polypeptide(L)'
;LKNPILEIYRRMLAKKLKTTIKVWTTRDKTLKSDCRIFGRNIRLITSPIAVNGHANSLKNDVSQWLVSDPGNKFCVIDKPYHKSQAKEPAMALCIDAEGIYTRFNEMAANLENC
;
A
#
# COMPACT_ATOMS: atom_id res chain seq x y z
N LEU A 1 -10.69 23.25 7.93
CA LEU A 1 -10.88 21.89 8.49
C LEU A 1 -9.90 20.93 7.82
N LYS A 2 -8.69 20.75 8.39
CA LYS A 2 -7.66 19.85 7.84
C LYS A 2 -7.92 18.45 8.40
N ASN A 3 -8.53 17.55 7.62
CA ASN A 3 -8.55 16.14 8.03
C ASN A 3 -8.59 15.19 6.83
N PRO A 4 -7.43 14.83 6.25
CA PRO A 4 -7.32 13.61 5.49
C PRO A 4 -6.60 12.56 6.36
N ILE A 5 -7.39 11.81 7.12
CA ILE A 5 -6.87 10.73 7.98
C ILE A 5 -6.43 9.62 7.02
N LEU A 6 -5.13 9.55 6.75
CA LEU A 6 -4.41 8.45 6.08
C LEU A 6 -3.64 7.66 7.16
N GLU A 7 -4.29 7.37 8.29
CA GLU A 7 -3.57 7.14 9.54
C GLU A 7 -2.82 5.82 9.58
N ILE A 8 -3.46 4.70 9.21
CA ILE A 8 -2.81 3.41 9.36
C ILE A 8 -1.58 3.28 8.46
N TYR A 9 -1.67 3.64 7.18
CA TYR A 9 -0.54 3.53 6.25
C TYR A 9 0.60 4.49 6.59
N ARG A 10 0.31 5.78 6.79
CA ARG A 10 1.35 6.78 6.98
C ARG A 10 1.79 6.93 8.43
N ARG A 11 0.85 7.04 9.38
CA ARG A 11 1.19 7.32 10.79
C ARG A 11 1.60 6.07 11.55
N MET A 12 1.10 4.90 11.16
CA MET A 12 1.48 3.63 11.78
C MET A 12 2.47 2.83 10.93
N LEU A 13 2.08 2.30 9.78
CA LEU A 13 2.84 1.28 9.04
C LEU A 13 4.18 1.81 8.53
N ALA A 14 4.20 2.87 7.73
CA ALA A 14 5.44 3.46 7.22
C ALA A 14 6.39 3.89 8.36
N LYS A 15 5.84 4.40 9.47
CA LYS A 15 6.62 4.84 10.64
C LYS A 15 7.16 3.67 11.46
N LYS A 16 6.38 2.61 11.67
CA LYS A 16 6.76 1.43 12.45
C LYS A 16 7.74 0.56 11.69
N LEU A 17 7.54 0.38 10.39
CA LEU A 17 8.45 -0.38 9.53
C LEU A 17 9.76 0.39 9.29
N LYS A 18 9.75 1.73 9.36
CA LYS A 18 10.92 2.60 9.10
C LYS A 18 11.53 2.41 7.70
N THR A 19 10.73 1.97 6.75
CA THR A 19 11.10 1.74 5.35
C THR A 19 10.10 2.44 4.43
N THR A 20 10.40 2.51 3.13
CA THR A 20 9.34 2.75 2.15
C THR A 20 8.39 1.55 2.14
N ILE A 21 7.10 1.80 1.87
CA ILE A 21 6.10 0.75 1.64
C ILE A 21 5.54 0.88 0.22
N LYS A 22 5.52 -0.22 -0.53
CA LYS A 22 4.80 -0.32 -1.81
C LYS A 22 3.40 -0.83 -1.52
N VAL A 23 2.36 -0.10 -1.91
CA VAL A 23 0.99 -0.34 -1.47
C VAL A 23 0.09 -0.73 -2.64
N TRP A 24 -0.59 -1.88 -2.49
CA TRP A 24 -1.70 -2.33 -3.33
C TRP A 24 -2.99 -2.16 -2.54
N THR A 25 -3.90 -1.34 -3.06
CA THR A 25 -5.15 -0.99 -2.38
C THR A 25 -6.07 -0.32 -3.37
N THR A 26 -7.37 -0.59 -3.24
CA THR A 26 -8.38 0.31 -3.81
C THR A 26 -8.14 1.72 -3.30
N ARG A 27 -8.29 2.71 -4.19
CA ARG A 27 -8.01 4.11 -3.86
C ARG A 27 -8.95 5.06 -4.58
N ASP A 28 -9.18 6.22 -3.96
CA ASP A 28 -9.86 7.33 -4.61
C ASP A 28 -8.96 7.98 -5.69
N LYS A 29 -9.58 8.67 -6.66
CA LYS A 29 -8.84 9.36 -7.75
C LYS A 29 -7.99 10.55 -7.27
N THR A 30 -8.21 11.02 -6.04
CA THR A 30 -7.52 12.20 -5.48
C THR A 30 -6.17 11.86 -4.87
N LEU A 31 -5.91 10.59 -4.56
CA LEU A 31 -4.62 10.14 -4.00
C LEU A 31 -3.46 10.17 -4.98
N LYS A 32 -3.72 10.20 -6.30
CA LYS A 32 -2.68 10.36 -7.33
C LYS A 32 -1.86 11.64 -7.14
N SER A 33 -2.45 12.72 -6.61
CA SER A 33 -1.74 13.98 -6.37
C SER A 33 -0.92 13.99 -5.07
N ASP A 34 -1.16 13.05 -4.15
CA ASP A 34 -0.57 13.04 -2.81
C ASP A 34 0.77 12.27 -2.73
N CYS A 35 1.20 11.72 -3.87
CA CYS A 35 2.45 11.00 -4.08
C CYS A 35 3.64 11.95 -4.41
N ARG A 36 3.36 13.17 -4.90
CA ARG A 36 4.36 14.24 -5.11
C ARG A 36 4.90 14.88 -3.82
N ILE A 37 4.41 14.47 -2.66
CA ILE A 37 4.88 15.02 -1.39
C ILE A 37 6.16 14.30 -0.99
N PHE A 38 7.29 14.94 -1.29
CA PHE A 38 8.62 14.58 -0.82
C PHE A 38 8.60 14.23 0.69
N GLY A 39 9.22 13.10 1.04
CA GLY A 39 9.33 12.62 2.42
C GLY A 39 8.21 11.69 2.90
N ARG A 40 7.33 11.21 2.01
CA ARG A 40 6.44 10.10 2.31
C ARG A 40 7.07 8.78 1.86
N ASN A 41 7.35 7.92 2.83
CA ASN A 41 7.82 6.54 2.63
C ASN A 41 6.72 5.62 2.06
N ILE A 42 5.92 6.09 1.09
CA ILE A 42 4.79 5.35 0.51
C ILE A 42 4.87 5.47 -1.01
N ARG A 43 4.89 4.34 -1.71
CA ARG A 43 4.79 4.25 -3.17
C ARG A 43 3.57 3.43 -3.55
N LEU A 44 2.85 3.86 -4.58
CA LEU A 44 1.63 3.21 -5.02
C LEU A 44 1.96 2.21 -6.12
N ILE A 45 1.46 0.98 -6.02
CA ILE A 45 1.62 -0.03 -7.06
C ILE A 45 0.69 0.30 -8.24
N THR A 46 1.20 0.14 -9.46
CA THR A 46 0.47 0.36 -10.71
C THR A 46 -0.42 -0.84 -11.02
N SER A 47 -1.64 -0.57 -11.46
CA SER A 47 -2.56 -1.57 -12.02
C SER A 47 -2.32 -1.75 -13.53
N PRO A 48 -2.43 -2.96 -14.09
CA PRO A 48 -2.66 -4.24 -13.39
C PRO A 48 -1.38 -4.86 -12.82
N ILE A 49 -1.55 -5.76 -11.84
CA ILE A 49 -0.51 -6.71 -11.40
C ILE A 49 -0.73 -8.07 -12.07
N ALA A 50 0.30 -8.90 -12.11
CA ALA A 50 0.21 -10.28 -12.60
C ALA A 50 0.14 -11.26 -11.42
N VAL A 51 -1.03 -11.87 -11.20
CA VAL A 51 -1.21 -12.94 -10.20
C VAL A 51 -1.20 -14.27 -10.93
N ASN A 52 -0.17 -15.08 -10.71
CA ASN A 52 0.02 -16.37 -11.42
C ASN A 52 -0.14 -16.23 -12.95
N GLY A 53 0.47 -15.18 -13.51
CA GLY A 53 0.43 -14.89 -14.96
C GLY A 53 -0.85 -14.22 -15.45
N HIS A 54 -1.89 -14.06 -14.61
CA HIS A 54 -3.14 -13.43 -14.98
C HIS A 54 -3.17 -11.97 -14.53
N ALA A 55 -3.59 -11.07 -15.42
CA ALA A 55 -3.73 -9.66 -15.10
C ALA A 55 -4.88 -9.45 -14.10
N ASN A 56 -4.58 -8.83 -12.97
CA ASN A 56 -5.58 -8.39 -11.99
C ASN A 56 -5.52 -6.88 -11.81
N SER A 57 -6.69 -6.24 -11.77
CA SER A 57 -6.79 -4.78 -11.69
C SER A 57 -7.18 -4.31 -10.30
N LEU A 58 -6.79 -3.08 -9.95
CA LEU A 58 -7.21 -2.43 -8.71
C LEU A 58 -8.73 -2.34 -8.56
N LYS A 59 -9.49 -2.32 -9.66
CA LYS A 59 -10.95 -2.24 -9.63
C LYS A 59 -11.59 -3.58 -9.24
N ASN A 60 -10.93 -4.69 -9.56
CA ASN A 60 -11.45 -6.03 -9.37
C ASN A 60 -10.85 -6.74 -8.15
N ASP A 61 -9.82 -6.14 -7.55
CA ASP A 61 -9.16 -6.67 -6.36
C ASP A 61 -9.60 -5.89 -5.12
N VAL A 62 -10.23 -6.60 -4.18
CA VAL A 62 -10.67 -6.02 -2.89
C VAL A 62 -9.63 -6.22 -1.79
N SER A 63 -8.48 -6.84 -2.07
CA SER A 63 -7.42 -6.99 -1.10
C SER A 63 -6.66 -5.68 -0.89
N GLN A 64 -6.16 -5.48 0.33
CA GLN A 64 -5.21 -4.41 0.63
C GLN A 64 -3.97 -5.00 1.26
N TRP A 65 -2.82 -4.75 0.63
CA TRP A 65 -1.55 -5.25 1.11
C TRP A 65 -0.41 -4.30 0.77
N LEU A 66 0.70 -4.49 1.46
CA LEU A 66 1.93 -3.77 1.17
C LEU A 66 3.16 -4.67 1.33
N VAL A 67 4.25 -4.24 0.72
CA VAL A 67 5.60 -4.78 0.97
C VAL A 67 6.55 -3.66 1.38
N SER A 68 7.50 -3.95 2.27
CA SER A 68 8.57 -3.01 2.65
C SER A 68 9.65 -2.91 1.58
N ASP A 69 10.20 -1.72 1.37
CA ASP A 69 11.30 -1.46 0.45
C ASP A 69 12.27 -0.41 1.05
N PRO A 70 13.54 -0.75 1.35
CA PRO A 70 14.08 -2.12 1.42
C PRO A 70 13.42 -2.92 2.56
N GLY A 71 13.61 -4.24 2.60
CA GLY A 71 13.16 -5.10 3.70
C GLY A 71 12.56 -6.42 3.22
N ASN A 72 11.89 -7.13 4.11
CA ASN A 72 11.32 -8.47 3.87
C ASN A 72 9.92 -8.65 4.49
N LYS A 73 9.21 -7.54 4.73
CA LYS A 73 7.90 -7.54 5.36
C LYS A 73 6.81 -7.48 4.32
N PHE A 74 5.84 -8.38 4.45
CA PHE A 74 4.56 -8.32 3.76
C PHE A 74 3.49 -8.01 4.80
N CYS A 75 2.56 -7.10 4.50
CA CYS A 75 1.43 -6.85 5.40
C CYS A 75 0.10 -6.86 4.66
N VAL A 76 -0.93 -7.41 5.31
CA VAL A 76 -2.34 -7.23 4.93
C VAL A 76 -2.96 -6.16 5.83
N ILE A 77 -3.87 -5.37 5.26
CA ILE A 77 -4.54 -4.26 5.94
C ILE A 77 -6.04 -4.44 5.71
N ASP A 78 -6.86 -4.17 6.73
CA ASP A 78 -8.33 -4.32 6.65
C ASP A 78 -9.04 -3.11 5.99
N LYS A 79 -8.37 -1.95 5.94
CA LYS A 79 -8.91 -0.70 5.39
C LYS A 79 -8.16 -0.25 4.13
N PRO A 80 -8.87 0.28 3.12
CA PRO A 80 -8.24 0.88 1.95
C PRO A 80 -7.54 2.19 2.26
N TYR A 81 -6.54 2.52 1.45
CA TYR A 81 -5.87 3.81 1.48
C TYR A 81 -6.73 4.85 0.76
N HIS A 82 -7.50 5.63 1.52
CA HIS A 82 -8.39 6.70 1.05
C HIS A 82 -8.05 8.04 1.71
N LYS A 83 -8.15 9.15 0.98
CA LYS A 83 -7.87 10.48 1.55
C LYS A 83 -8.81 10.82 2.71
N SER A 84 -10.08 10.42 2.57
CA SER A 84 -11.08 10.52 3.64
C SER A 84 -11.34 9.12 4.20
N GLN A 85 -10.98 8.89 5.45
CA GLN A 85 -11.27 7.66 6.18
C GLN A 85 -12.29 7.95 7.29
N ALA A 86 -13.20 7.01 7.51
CA ALA A 86 -14.07 7.04 8.68
C ALA A 86 -13.22 6.96 9.97
N LYS A 87 -13.71 7.55 11.07
CA LYS A 87 -13.08 7.45 12.38
C LYS A 87 -13.42 6.10 13.01
N GLU A 88 -12.85 5.05 12.47
CA GLU A 88 -13.06 3.68 12.90
C GLU A 88 -11.71 2.97 13.11
N PRO A 89 -11.68 1.90 13.92
CA PRO A 89 -10.48 1.07 14.05
C PRO A 89 -10.02 0.50 12.70
N ALA A 90 -8.70 0.33 12.59
CA ALA A 90 -8.06 -0.32 11.46
C ALA A 90 -6.94 -1.24 12.00
N MET A 91 -6.68 -2.31 11.28
CA MET A 91 -5.72 -3.35 11.63
C MET A 91 -4.80 -3.66 10.45
N ALA A 92 -3.58 -4.02 10.79
CA ALA A 92 -2.65 -4.61 9.84
C ALA A 92 -1.94 -5.79 10.49
N LEU A 93 -1.79 -6.87 9.73
CA LEU A 93 -0.95 -8.01 10.08
C LEU A 93 0.28 -7.99 9.18
N CYS A 94 1.45 -7.83 9.77
CA CYS A 94 2.73 -7.86 9.06
C CYS A 94 3.47 -9.16 9.38
N ILE A 95 3.95 -9.83 8.33
CA ILE A 95 4.66 -11.10 8.41
C ILE A 95 6.09 -10.87 7.90
N ASP A 96 7.04 -11.44 8.62
CA ASP A 96 8.44 -11.53 8.25
C ASP A 96 8.72 -12.91 7.65
N ALA A 97 8.48 -13.05 6.35
CA ALA A 97 8.66 -14.30 5.62
C ALA A 97 9.15 -14.01 4.22
N GLU A 98 10.42 -14.31 3.96
CA GLU A 98 11.11 -13.98 2.71
C GLU A 98 10.38 -14.53 1.47
N GLY A 99 9.93 -15.78 1.49
CA GLY A 99 9.20 -16.37 0.35
C GLY A 99 7.90 -15.63 0.01
N ILE A 100 7.14 -15.20 1.03
CA ILE A 100 5.91 -14.42 0.82
C ILE A 100 6.28 -13.03 0.31
N TYR A 101 7.24 -12.37 0.96
CA TYR A 101 7.72 -11.05 0.55
C TYR A 101 8.16 -11.04 -0.91
N THR A 102 9.03 -11.97 -1.32
CA THR A 102 9.57 -12.05 -2.68
C THR A 102 8.45 -12.15 -3.70
N ARG A 103 7.48 -13.04 -3.48
CA ARG A 103 6.34 -13.22 -4.40
C ARG A 103 5.50 -11.95 -4.55
N PHE A 104 5.23 -11.24 -3.46
CA PHE A 104 4.45 -9.99 -3.52
C PHE A 104 5.27 -8.80 -4.04
N ASN A 105 6.57 -8.79 -3.80
CA ASN A 105 7.47 -7.75 -4.31
C ASN A 105 7.65 -7.86 -5.83
N GLU A 106 7.64 -9.08 -6.40
CA GLU A 106 7.56 -9.31 -7.85
C GLU A 106 6.30 -8.69 -8.46
N MET A 107 5.14 -8.90 -7.82
CA MET A 107 3.88 -8.27 -8.26
C MET A 107 3.92 -6.74 -8.13
N ALA A 108 4.68 -6.22 -7.16
CA ALA A 108 4.87 -4.79 -6.91
C ALA A 108 5.97 -4.13 -7.76
N ALA A 109 6.39 -4.73 -8.88
CA ALA A 109 7.48 -4.23 -9.71
C ALA A 109 7.21 -2.84 -10.31
N ASN A 110 5.95 -2.57 -10.68
CA ASN A 110 5.56 -1.31 -11.30
C ASN A 110 4.89 -0.38 -10.30
N LEU A 111 5.38 0.86 -10.22
CA LEU A 111 4.88 1.89 -9.32
C LEU A 111 4.24 3.01 -10.13
N GLU A 112 3.23 3.67 -9.58
CA GLU A 112 2.60 4.81 -10.25
C GLU A 112 3.65 5.92 -10.38
N ASN A 113 3.76 6.48 -11.59
CA ASN A 113 4.52 7.70 -11.78
C ASN A 113 3.73 8.84 -11.16
N CYS A 114 4.13 9.18 -9.95
CA CYS A 114 3.71 10.34 -9.22
C CYS A 114 4.92 10.90 -8.46
#